data_AF-A0A7S1A8Q7-F1
#
_entry.id   AF-A0A7S1A8Q7-F1
#
_cell.length_a   1.000
_cell.length_b   1.000
_cell.length_c   1.000
_cell.angle_alpha   90.00
_cell.angle_beta   90.00
_cell.angle_gamma   90.00
#
_symmetry.space_group_name_H-M   'P 1'
#
loop_
_entity.id
_entity.type
_entity.pdbx_description
1 polymer ?
#
loop_
_entity_poly.entity_id
_entity_poly.type
_entity_poly.pdbx_seq_one_letter_code
_entity_poly.pdbx_strand_id
1 'polypeptide(L)'
;FGSRLRQPHMPIRPSEMQIFARTLVGCTVALDVDLCDTVHSVCAKVGSDGVMYGGQRLDGNDSLTAWGLQEGSTVFAVGTLCGGGDGTPAMGKRHAKSHGLCVRCGKRSFHYQKKRCASCGYPATKMRSYEWAHKSKRRRPVGSGRMRHLKTMARRFKNNFREGGSAPARKKNRA
;
A
#
# COMPACT_ATOMS: atom_id res chain seq x y z
N PHE A 1 -9.81 9.63 -57.45
CA PHE A 1 -9.79 8.17 -57.71
C PHE A 1 -8.77 7.52 -56.78
N GLY A 2 -9.18 7.20 -55.56
CA GLY A 2 -8.31 6.65 -54.51
C GLY A 2 -8.08 5.17 -54.72
N SER A 3 -6.81 4.79 -54.86
CA SER A 3 -6.33 3.42 -54.91
C SER A 3 -6.58 2.73 -53.57
N ARG A 4 -7.66 1.93 -53.51
CA ARG A 4 -7.87 0.92 -52.48
C ARG A 4 -6.72 -0.09 -52.56
N LEU A 5 -5.74 0.04 -51.66
CA LEU A 5 -4.78 -1.00 -51.36
C LEU A 5 -5.57 -2.25 -50.96
N ARG A 6 -5.58 -3.27 -51.83
CA ARG A 6 -6.07 -4.60 -51.50
C ARG A 6 -5.16 -5.15 -50.44
N GLN A 7 -5.71 -5.43 -49.26
CA GLN A 7 -5.04 -6.27 -48.28
C GLN A 7 -4.83 -7.65 -48.91
N PRO A 8 -3.63 -8.26 -48.81
CA PRO A 8 -3.44 -9.63 -49.25
C PRO A 8 -4.20 -10.56 -48.29
N HIS A 9 -5.14 -11.33 -48.83
CA HIS A 9 -5.69 -12.51 -48.18
C HIS A 9 -4.52 -13.48 -47.93
N MET A 10 -4.29 -13.84 -46.66
CA MET A 10 -3.35 -14.86 -46.27
C MET A 10 -4.06 -16.21 -46.13
N PRO A 11 -3.41 -17.33 -46.54
CA PRO A 11 -4.01 -18.65 -46.50
C PRO A 11 -4.19 -19.11 -45.05
N ILE A 12 -5.42 -19.52 -44.71
CA ILE A 12 -5.74 -20.19 -43.45
C ILE A 12 -5.04 -21.55 -43.45
N ARG A 13 -3.98 -21.69 -42.66
CA ARG A 13 -3.33 -22.97 -42.36
C ARG A 13 -4.01 -23.57 -41.13
N PRO A 14 -4.41 -24.86 -41.14
CA PRO A 14 -5.10 -25.47 -40.01
C PRO A 14 -4.09 -25.95 -38.95
N SER A 15 -4.25 -25.46 -37.71
CA SER A 15 -3.78 -26.01 -36.41
C SER A 15 -2.89 -25.10 -35.55
N GLU A 16 -2.47 -23.92 -36.00
CA GLU A 16 -1.74 -22.98 -35.13
C GLU A 16 -2.72 -21.97 -34.53
N MET A 17 -2.68 -21.79 -33.21
CA MET A 17 -3.52 -20.82 -32.52
C MET A 17 -2.84 -19.45 -32.58
N GLN A 18 -3.55 -18.42 -33.07
CA GLN A 18 -3.00 -17.07 -33.11
C GLN A 18 -3.23 -16.32 -31.80
N ILE A 19 -2.18 -15.75 -31.23
CA ILE A 19 -2.23 -14.83 -30.08
C ILE A 19 -1.55 -13.50 -30.40
N PHE A 20 -1.81 -12.48 -29.59
CA PHE A 20 -1.24 -11.14 -29.78
C PHE A 20 -0.32 -10.77 -28.63
N ALA A 21 0.90 -10.33 -28.93
CA ALA A 21 1.82 -9.78 -27.94
C ALA A 21 1.92 -8.26 -28.08
N ARG A 22 1.59 -7.53 -27.00
CA ARG A 22 1.79 -6.09 -26.89
C ARG A 22 3.14 -5.79 -26.25
N THR A 23 4.02 -5.10 -26.97
CA THR A 23 5.32 -4.69 -26.46
C THR A 23 5.22 -3.37 -25.68
N LEU A 24 6.24 -3.09 -24.86
CA LEU A 24 6.34 -1.83 -24.10
C LEU A 24 6.41 -0.57 -24.99
N VAL A 25 6.78 -0.75 -26.27
CA VAL A 25 6.83 0.31 -27.28
C VAL A 25 5.43 0.62 -27.84
N GLY A 26 4.40 -0.14 -27.45
CA GLY A 26 3.02 0.04 -27.89
C GLY A 26 2.68 -0.68 -29.19
N CYS A 27 3.62 -1.48 -29.73
CA CYS A 27 3.38 -2.29 -30.92
C CYS A 27 2.66 -3.59 -30.54
N THR A 28 1.77 -4.07 -31.40
CA THR A 28 1.11 -5.37 -31.26
C THR A 28 1.64 -6.29 -32.35
N VAL A 29 2.15 -7.45 -31.97
CA VAL A 29 2.71 -8.47 -32.87
C VAL A 29 1.82 -9.70 -32.79
N ALA A 30 1.38 -10.22 -33.94
CA ALA A 30 0.65 -11.48 -34.04
C ALA A 30 1.65 -12.65 -33.98
N LEU A 31 1.36 -13.66 -33.17
CA LEU A 31 2.19 -14.85 -33.01
C LEU A 31 1.35 -16.08 -33.27
N ASP A 32 1.89 -16.98 -34.09
CA ASP A 32 1.35 -18.31 -34.29
C ASP A 32 2.02 -19.26 -33.29
N VAL A 33 1.22 -19.83 -32.39
CA VAL A 33 1.68 -20.67 -31.26
C VAL A 33 0.88 -21.95 -31.16
N ASP A 34 1.52 -23.01 -30.69
CA ASP A 34 0.87 -24.28 -30.40
C ASP A 34 0.37 -24.34 -28.94
N LEU A 35 -0.68 -25.15 -28.68
CA LEU A 35 -1.24 -25.33 -27.33
C LEU A 35 -0.21 -25.89 -26.32
N CYS A 36 0.80 -26.59 -26.81
CA CYS A 36 1.88 -27.21 -26.06
C CYS A 36 3.15 -26.34 -25.99
N ASP A 37 3.18 -25.17 -26.63
CA ASP A 37 4.31 -24.26 -26.52
C ASP A 37 4.52 -23.84 -25.06
N THR A 38 5.79 -23.62 -24.71
CA THR A 38 6.16 -23.11 -23.39
C THR A 38 6.22 -21.59 -23.40
N VAL A 39 6.13 -20.99 -22.22
CA VAL A 39 6.33 -19.55 -22.05
C VAL A 39 7.70 -19.11 -22.58
N HIS A 40 8.74 -19.95 -22.48
CA HIS A 40 10.06 -19.65 -23.03
C HIS A 40 10.08 -19.57 -24.57
N SER A 41 9.35 -20.44 -25.28
CA SER A 41 9.31 -20.38 -26.76
C SER A 41 8.56 -19.13 -27.24
N VAL A 42 7.47 -18.75 -26.57
CA VAL A 42 6.78 -17.47 -26.83
C VAL A 42 7.66 -16.27 -26.54
N CYS A 43 8.40 -16.31 -25.44
CA CYS A 43 9.33 -15.25 -25.05
C CYS A 43 10.43 -15.03 -26.11
N ALA A 44 10.94 -16.12 -26.69
CA ALA A 44 11.90 -16.07 -27.80
C ALA A 44 11.29 -15.49 -29.09
N LYS A 45 10.03 -15.86 -29.43
CA LYS A 45 9.32 -15.30 -30.59
C LYS A 45 9.04 -13.79 -30.46
N VAL A 46 8.78 -13.32 -29.24
CA VAL A 46 8.50 -11.90 -28.94
C VAL A 46 9.77 -11.07 -28.75
N GLY A 47 10.89 -11.69 -28.40
CA GLY A 47 12.14 -11.01 -28.08
C GLY A 47 12.09 -10.26 -26.74
N SER A 48 11.37 -10.79 -25.76
CA SER A 48 11.31 -10.26 -24.39
C SER A 48 11.94 -11.23 -23.39
N ASP A 49 12.07 -10.85 -22.11
CA ASP A 49 12.49 -11.76 -21.02
C ASP A 49 11.32 -12.41 -20.27
N GLY A 50 10.10 -11.90 -20.47
CA GLY A 50 8.91 -12.45 -19.87
C GLY A 50 7.63 -11.93 -20.53
N VAL A 51 6.53 -12.61 -20.25
CA VAL A 51 5.20 -12.23 -20.72
C VAL A 51 4.21 -12.21 -19.55
N MET A 52 3.23 -11.31 -19.61
CA MET A 52 2.16 -11.17 -18.63
C MET A 52 0.82 -11.49 -19.27
N TYR A 53 -0.01 -12.24 -18.55
CA TYR A 53 -1.40 -12.50 -18.90
C TYR A 53 -2.27 -12.39 -17.64
N GLY A 54 -3.45 -11.76 -17.72
CA GLY A 54 -4.34 -11.59 -16.56
C GLY A 54 -3.76 -10.78 -15.39
N GLY A 55 -2.70 -10.00 -15.61
CA GLY A 55 -2.00 -9.25 -14.55
C GLY A 55 -0.96 -10.06 -13.77
N GLN A 56 -0.75 -11.33 -14.12
CA GLN A 56 0.29 -12.19 -13.55
C GLN A 56 1.43 -12.43 -14.55
N ARG A 57 2.66 -12.52 -14.04
CA ARG A 57 3.84 -12.91 -14.84
C ARG A 57 3.81 -14.41 -15.03
N LEU A 58 3.90 -14.86 -16.27
CA LEU A 58 3.97 -16.28 -16.59
C LEU A 58 5.36 -16.83 -16.30
N ASP A 59 5.43 -18.02 -15.71
CA ASP A 59 6.68 -18.71 -15.39
C ASP A 59 7.16 -19.56 -16.59
N GLY A 60 8.47 -19.62 -16.81
CA GLY A 60 9.08 -20.10 -18.06
C GLY A 60 8.86 -21.57 -18.42
N ASN A 61 8.41 -22.41 -17.48
CA ASN A 61 8.32 -23.87 -17.65
C ASN A 61 6.91 -24.41 -17.94
N ASP A 62 5.88 -23.58 -17.79
CA ASP A 62 4.49 -24.02 -17.96
C ASP A 62 4.02 -23.90 -19.42
N SER A 63 3.04 -24.73 -19.81
CA SER A 63 2.40 -24.68 -21.13
C SER A 63 1.33 -23.58 -21.20
N LEU A 64 1.10 -23.03 -22.40
CA LEU A 64 0.11 -21.96 -22.61
C LEU A 64 -1.32 -22.37 -22.23
N THR A 65 -1.67 -23.65 -22.37
CA THR A 65 -2.98 -24.19 -21.99
C THR A 65 -3.21 -24.16 -20.48
N ALA A 66 -2.17 -24.37 -19.66
CA ALA A 66 -2.28 -24.34 -18.20
C ALA A 66 -2.67 -22.95 -17.66
N TRP A 67 -2.30 -21.90 -18.40
CA TRP A 67 -2.64 -20.51 -18.09
C TRP A 67 -3.95 -20.04 -18.73
N GLY A 68 -4.64 -20.92 -19.46
CA GLY A 68 -5.94 -20.63 -20.08
C GLY A 68 -5.85 -19.67 -21.26
N LEU A 69 -4.71 -19.58 -21.97
CA LEU A 69 -4.63 -18.78 -23.18
C LEU A 69 -5.44 -19.45 -24.30
N GLN A 70 -6.28 -18.65 -24.95
CA GLN A 70 -7.14 -19.04 -26.08
C GLN A 70 -6.85 -18.21 -27.32
N GLU A 71 -7.38 -18.62 -28.46
CA GLU A 71 -7.21 -17.92 -29.73
C GLU A 71 -7.63 -16.45 -29.59
N GLY A 72 -6.81 -15.54 -30.13
CA GLY A 72 -7.00 -14.10 -30.00
C GLY A 72 -6.65 -13.50 -28.63
N SER A 73 -6.13 -14.28 -27.69
CA SER A 73 -5.67 -13.76 -26.39
C SER A 73 -4.53 -12.76 -26.58
N THR A 74 -4.52 -11.70 -25.76
CA THR A 74 -3.46 -10.69 -25.76
C THR A 74 -2.57 -10.84 -24.53
N VAL A 75 -1.27 -11.05 -24.75
CA VAL A 75 -0.22 -11.04 -23.71
C VAL A 75 0.58 -9.75 -23.78
N PHE A 76 1.15 -9.33 -22.65
CA PHE A 76 2.05 -8.18 -22.60
C PHE A 76 3.49 -8.64 -22.48
N ALA A 77 4.35 -8.24 -23.42
CA ALA A 77 5.78 -8.50 -23.37
C ALA A 77 6.43 -7.59 -22.35
N VAL A 78 7.10 -8.17 -21.35
CA VAL A 78 7.73 -7.46 -20.25
C VAL A 78 9.19 -7.86 -20.16
N GLY A 79 10.09 -6.87 -20.20
CA GLY A 79 11.51 -7.09 -19.91
C GLY A 79 11.73 -7.32 -18.42
N THR A 80 12.75 -8.10 -18.07
CA THR A 80 13.19 -8.18 -16.68
C THR A 80 13.96 -6.91 -16.38
N LEU A 81 13.27 -5.88 -15.89
CA LEU A 81 13.92 -4.68 -15.39
C LEU A 81 14.80 -5.07 -14.19
N CYS A 82 16.12 -4.99 -14.38
CA CYS A 82 17.09 -5.12 -13.31
C CYS A 82 16.90 -3.96 -12.31
N GLY A 83 16.10 -4.20 -11.27
CA GLY A 83 15.88 -3.19 -10.22
C GLY A 83 14.50 -3.17 -9.56
N GLY A 84 13.55 -4.00 -9.99
CA GLY A 84 12.20 -4.06 -9.42
C GLY A 84 12.04 -4.89 -8.14
N GLY A 85 13.08 -5.01 -7.31
CA GLY A 85 12.96 -5.53 -5.94
C GLY A 85 12.98 -4.36 -4.96
N ASP A 86 12.29 -4.48 -3.82
CA ASP A 86 12.08 -3.43 -2.81
C ASP A 86 13.37 -2.87 -2.14
N GLY A 87 14.27 -2.24 -2.90
CA GLY A 87 15.44 -1.56 -2.36
C GLY A 87 16.48 -1.15 -3.40
N THR A 88 17.07 0.03 -3.22
CA THR A 88 18.32 0.40 -3.90
C THR A 88 19.44 -0.58 -3.50
N PRO A 89 20.43 -0.85 -4.38
CA PRO A 89 21.54 -1.77 -4.06
C PRO A 89 22.32 -1.33 -2.81
N ALA A 90 22.36 -0.02 -2.53
CA ALA A 90 22.95 0.55 -1.31
C ALA A 90 22.18 0.21 -0.02
N MET A 91 20.86 -0.04 -0.08
CA MET A 91 20.01 -0.22 1.11
C MET A 91 19.74 -1.70 1.46
N GLY A 92 20.06 -2.64 0.55
CA GLY A 92 19.95 -4.08 0.75
C GLY A 92 18.50 -4.58 0.99
N LYS A 93 18.31 -5.90 0.93
CA LYS A 93 17.00 -6.57 1.14
C LYS A 93 16.47 -6.51 2.58
N ARG A 94 17.08 -5.72 3.47
CA ARG A 94 16.88 -5.76 4.94
C ARG A 94 16.39 -4.43 5.53
N HIS A 95 15.64 -3.63 4.78
CA HIS A 95 15.18 -2.31 5.25
C HIS A 95 13.68 -2.13 5.40
N ALA A 96 12.96 -3.21 5.73
CA ALA A 96 11.64 -3.07 6.34
C ALA A 96 11.78 -2.48 7.76
N LYS A 97 11.08 -1.39 8.05
CA LYS A 97 11.05 -0.77 9.38
C LYS A 97 10.59 -1.81 10.41
N SER A 98 11.45 -2.14 11.37
CA SER A 98 11.13 -3.08 12.46
C SER A 98 10.06 -2.56 13.44
N HIS A 99 9.66 -1.30 13.29
CA HIS A 99 8.70 -0.60 14.14
C HIS A 99 7.39 -0.24 13.42
N GLY A 100 6.27 -0.66 14.00
CA GLY A 100 4.90 -0.31 13.64
C GLY A 100 4.22 0.65 14.62
N LEU A 101 2.97 1.01 14.33
CA LEU A 101 2.12 1.77 15.23
C LEU A 101 1.75 0.94 16.46
N CYS A 102 1.85 1.53 17.65
CA CYS A 102 1.44 0.88 18.88
C CYS A 102 -0.05 1.14 19.18
N VAL A 103 -0.83 0.08 19.39
CA VAL A 103 -2.26 0.15 19.72
C VAL A 103 -2.53 1.00 20.96
N ARG A 104 -1.66 0.93 21.99
CA ARG A 104 -1.87 1.68 23.24
C ARG A 104 -1.58 3.18 23.13
N CYS A 105 -0.59 3.59 22.34
CA CYS A 105 -0.13 4.98 22.35
C CYS A 105 -0.10 5.67 20.99
N GLY A 106 -0.52 5.01 19.91
CA GLY A 106 -0.58 5.56 18.55
C GLY A 106 0.78 5.91 17.92
N LYS A 107 1.88 5.76 18.66
CA LYS A 107 3.23 6.11 18.19
C LYS A 107 3.84 4.95 17.42
N ARG A 108 4.54 5.25 16.31
CA ARG A 108 5.33 4.28 15.53
C ARG A 108 6.56 3.82 16.33
N SER A 109 6.31 2.94 17.27
CA SER A 109 7.27 2.50 18.29
C SER A 109 7.06 1.06 18.72
N PHE A 110 6.08 0.36 18.16
CA PHE A 110 5.85 -1.06 18.41
C PHE A 110 6.83 -1.91 17.62
N HIS A 111 7.72 -2.63 18.28
CA HIS A 111 8.70 -3.46 17.60
C HIS A 111 8.08 -4.81 17.20
N TYR A 112 8.07 -5.15 15.91
CA TYR A 112 7.39 -6.34 15.40
C TYR A 112 8.02 -7.66 15.85
N GLN A 113 9.37 -7.74 15.85
CA GLN A 113 10.08 -8.93 16.34
C GLN A 113 9.96 -9.07 17.87
N LYS A 114 10.31 -8.03 18.62
CA LYS A 114 10.30 -8.05 20.10
C LYS A 114 8.91 -7.96 20.74
N LYS A 115 7.85 -7.85 19.92
CA LYS A 115 6.45 -7.65 20.33
C LYS A 115 6.27 -6.64 21.46
N ARG A 116 7.09 -5.58 21.49
CA ARG A 116 7.12 -4.61 22.58
C ARG A 116 7.20 -3.19 22.04
N CYS A 117 6.35 -2.32 22.56
CA CYS A 117 6.44 -0.90 22.28
C CYS A 117 7.65 -0.29 22.99
N ALA A 118 8.44 0.54 22.29
CA ALA A 118 9.57 1.33 22.80
C ALA A 118 9.16 2.68 23.43
N SER A 119 7.92 3.13 23.19
CA SER A 119 7.37 4.30 23.88
C SER A 119 6.66 3.91 25.18
N CYS A 120 5.52 3.21 25.12
CA CYS A 120 4.72 2.93 26.31
C CYS A 120 5.08 1.61 27.01
N GLY A 121 5.69 0.64 26.33
CA GLY A 121 6.04 -0.66 26.94
C GLY A 121 4.97 -1.73 26.81
N TYR A 122 3.91 -1.47 26.04
CA TYR A 122 2.90 -2.47 25.65
C TYR A 122 3.60 -3.75 25.14
N PRO A 123 3.18 -4.96 25.53
CA PRO A 123 1.91 -5.32 26.21
C PRO A 123 1.87 -5.13 27.73
N ALA A 124 2.96 -4.72 28.39
CA ALA A 124 2.98 -4.58 29.85
C ALA A 124 1.89 -3.62 30.36
N THR A 125 1.21 -4.03 31.44
CA THR A 125 0.08 -3.32 32.05
C THR A 125 0.47 -1.90 32.44
N LYS A 126 1.63 -1.76 33.11
CA LYS A 126 2.18 -0.46 33.49
C LYS A 126 3.06 0.12 32.39
N MET A 127 3.03 1.44 32.27
CA MET A 127 3.90 2.15 31.35
C MET A 127 5.32 2.15 31.91
N ARG A 128 6.33 1.88 31.08
CA ARG A 128 7.72 1.97 31.56
C ARG A 128 8.09 3.39 31.96
N SER A 129 8.62 3.52 33.17
CA SER A 129 9.23 4.74 33.71
C SER A 129 10.67 4.42 34.08
N TYR A 130 11.58 5.29 33.66
CA TYR A 130 12.96 5.27 34.12
C TYR A 130 13.22 6.60 34.83
N GLU A 131 13.83 6.57 36.01
CA GLU A 131 14.06 7.78 36.80
C GLU A 131 14.86 8.83 36.04
N TRP A 132 15.88 8.40 35.29
CA TRP A 132 16.71 9.25 34.43
C TRP A 132 15.98 9.85 33.22
N ALA A 133 14.78 9.35 32.86
CA ALA A 133 14.04 9.81 31.68
C ALA A 133 13.10 10.99 31.98
N HIS A 134 13.54 12.00 32.73
CA HIS A 134 12.72 13.16 33.15
C HIS A 134 11.99 13.85 32.00
N LYS A 135 12.63 13.99 30.83
CA LYS A 135 12.01 14.59 29.62
C LYS A 135 10.87 13.73 29.07
N SER A 136 10.98 12.41 29.15
CA SER A 136 9.92 11.46 28.75
C SER A 136 8.75 11.50 29.75
N LYS A 137 9.05 11.55 31.05
CA LYS A 137 8.05 11.74 32.12
C LYS A 137 7.26 13.05 31.91
N ARG A 138 7.96 14.17 31.69
CA ARG A 138 7.36 15.49 31.43
C ARG A 138 6.54 15.60 30.14
N ARG A 139 6.77 14.73 29.14
CA ARG A 139 5.95 14.64 27.91
C ARG A 139 4.71 13.77 28.08
N ARG A 140 4.60 13.07 29.21
CA ARG A 140 3.45 12.26 29.59
C ARG A 140 2.82 12.77 30.90
N PRO A 141 2.64 14.08 31.08
CA PRO A 141 1.79 14.52 32.16
C PRO A 141 0.39 14.01 31.83
N VAL A 142 -0.36 13.58 32.84
CA VAL A 142 -1.81 13.50 32.68
C VAL A 142 -2.23 14.88 32.20
N GLY A 143 -2.73 14.98 30.96
CA GLY A 143 -3.25 16.23 30.44
C GLY A 143 -4.20 16.84 31.48
N SER A 144 -4.18 18.16 31.63
CA SER A 144 -4.90 18.92 32.67
C SER A 144 -6.44 18.76 32.68
N GLY A 145 -6.98 17.78 31.95
CA GLY A 145 -8.39 17.39 31.95
C GLY A 145 -8.95 16.95 33.31
N ARG A 146 -8.11 16.77 34.35
CA ARG A 146 -8.57 16.46 35.72
C ARG A 146 -8.93 17.67 36.58
N MET A 147 -8.69 18.90 36.13
CA MET A 147 -9.11 20.12 36.85
C MET A 147 -10.14 20.95 36.07
N ARG A 148 -10.82 20.35 35.09
CA ARG A 148 -11.92 21.02 34.38
C ARG A 148 -13.06 21.39 35.35
N HIS A 149 -13.28 20.56 36.36
CA HIS A 149 -14.21 20.82 37.46
C HIS A 149 -13.75 22.00 38.34
N LEU A 150 -12.48 22.01 38.75
CA LEU A 150 -11.86 23.10 39.53
C LEU A 150 -11.94 24.47 38.83
N LYS A 151 -11.88 24.51 37.50
CA LYS A 151 -12.10 25.75 36.70
C LYS A 151 -13.46 26.41 36.97
N THR A 152 -14.48 25.61 37.31
CA THR A 152 -15.85 26.10 37.57
C THR A 152 -16.25 26.10 39.04
N MET A 153 -15.46 25.46 39.92
CA MET A 153 -15.75 25.36 41.37
C MET A 153 -15.94 26.72 42.03
N ALA A 154 -15.05 27.69 41.82
CA ALA A 154 -15.16 29.02 42.44
C ALA A 154 -16.45 29.75 42.02
N ARG A 155 -16.94 29.53 40.79
CA ARG A 155 -18.21 30.09 40.31
C ARG A 155 -19.41 29.37 40.92
N ARG A 156 -19.34 28.04 41.06
CA ARG A 156 -20.38 27.24 41.71
C ARG A 156 -20.53 27.59 43.19
N PHE A 157 -19.42 27.78 43.91
CA PHE A 157 -19.43 28.27 45.30
C PHE A 157 -20.11 29.64 45.41
N LYS A 158 -19.79 30.60 44.53
CA LYS A 158 -20.44 31.92 44.49
C LYS A 158 -21.94 31.86 44.19
N ASN A 159 -22.39 30.81 43.51
CA ASN A 159 -23.79 30.60 43.14
C ASN A 159 -24.51 29.60 44.05
N ASN A 160 -23.95 29.27 45.23
CA ASN A 160 -24.49 28.27 46.16
C ASN A 160 -24.85 26.93 45.50
N PHE A 161 -24.07 26.51 44.49
CA PHE A 161 -24.27 25.28 43.72
C PHE A 161 -25.64 25.13 43.04
N ARG A 162 -26.40 26.21 42.89
CA ARG A 162 -27.70 26.18 42.18
C ARG A 162 -27.47 26.00 40.68
N GLU A 163 -28.15 25.03 40.08
CA GLU A 163 -28.11 24.76 38.63
C GLU A 163 -29.36 25.37 37.94
N GLY A 164 -29.23 25.79 36.68
CA GLY A 164 -30.36 26.25 35.85
C GLY A 164 -30.76 27.73 35.96
N GLY A 165 -30.14 28.53 36.83
CA GLY A 165 -30.40 29.97 36.92
C GLY A 165 -29.56 30.79 35.92
N SER A 166 -30.21 31.55 35.03
CA SER A 166 -29.51 32.59 34.25
C SER A 166 -29.06 33.71 35.18
N ALA A 167 -27.76 34.03 35.21
CA ALA A 167 -27.26 35.14 36.01
C ALA A 167 -27.96 36.45 35.57
N PRO A 168 -28.41 37.30 36.52
CA PRO A 168 -29.04 38.57 36.16
C PRO A 168 -28.04 39.43 35.36
N ALA A 169 -28.55 40.10 34.32
CA ALA A 169 -27.72 40.92 33.45
C ALA A 169 -26.95 41.97 34.25
N ARG A 170 -25.64 42.03 34.08
CA ARG A 170 -24.76 42.99 34.76
C ARG A 170 -25.16 44.41 34.35
N LYS A 171 -25.74 45.17 35.28
CA LYS A 171 -26.03 46.59 35.07
C LYS A 171 -24.69 47.32 34.84
N LYS A 172 -24.53 47.92 33.66
CA LYS A 172 -23.43 48.87 33.42
C LYS A 172 -23.78 50.13 34.19
N ASN A 173 -22.96 50.53 35.16
CA ASN A 173 -23.08 51.86 35.73
C ASN A 173 -22.83 52.85 34.59
N ARG A 174 -23.80 53.73 34.35
CA ARG A 174 -23.60 54.86 33.42
C ARG A 174 -22.56 55.77 34.09
N ALA A 175 -21.51 56.09 33.35
CA ALA A 175 -20.46 57.00 33.79
C ALA A 175 -21.06 58.35 34.21
#